data_AF-A0A953TMY6-F1
#
_entry.id   AF-A0A953TMY6-F1
#
_cell.length_a   1.000
_cell.length_b   1.000
_cell.length_c   1.000
_cell.angle_alpha   90.00
_cell.angle_beta   90.00
_cell.angle_gamma   90.00
#
_symmetry.space_group_name_H-M   'P 1'
#
loop_
_entity.id
_entity.type
_entity.pdbx_description
1 polymer ?
#
loop_
_entity_poly.entity_id
_entity_poly.type
_entity_poly.pdbx_seq_one_letter_code
_entity_poly.pdbx_strand_id
1 'polypeptide(L)'
;MIRNRLSALALFAPLVTVALAASAHAADSCQTVFDALTKVVTTPSHSYTTRTAAFVNGGKPTESETIYADGKVYIRGRGRWMQSPVTPAEVLDQEKENREHGKATCQFLRNEFVGAEPAAVYSMHRETENFKEDEQIWISKVTGRALRDEQDMDVGGKGGKDHRSARFEYGNIRPPM
;
A
#
# COMPACT_ATOMS: atom_id res chain seq x y z
N MET A 1 15.23 10.18 87.19
CA MET A 1 14.76 10.74 85.90
C MET A 1 14.96 9.65 84.84
N ILE A 2 14.00 8.75 84.65
CA ILE A 2 12.99 8.74 83.56
C ILE A 2 13.62 9.01 82.16
N ARG A 3 13.79 7.99 81.31
CA ARG A 3 12.96 7.70 80.11
C ARG A 3 13.60 6.69 79.13
N ASN A 4 12.98 5.51 79.11
CA ASN A 4 12.63 4.65 77.97
C ASN A 4 12.48 5.39 76.61
N ARG A 5 12.89 4.80 75.45
CA ARG A 5 12.26 4.81 74.09
C ARG A 5 13.05 3.90 73.12
N LEU A 6 12.53 2.72 72.76
CA LEU A 6 11.63 2.40 71.62
C LEU A 6 12.39 2.00 70.33
N SER A 7 12.31 0.70 70.06
CA SER A 7 12.66 0.01 68.81
C SER A 7 11.89 0.58 67.61
N ALA A 8 12.55 0.70 66.47
CA ALA A 8 11.91 0.86 65.17
C ALA A 8 12.45 -0.22 64.21
N LEU A 9 11.70 -1.31 64.07
CA LEU A 9 11.86 -2.25 62.96
C LEU A 9 11.36 -1.57 61.68
N ALA A 10 12.25 -1.31 60.73
CA ALA A 10 11.89 -0.88 59.39
C ALA A 10 11.44 -2.09 58.56
N LEU A 11 10.14 -2.24 58.36
CA LEU A 11 9.55 -3.18 57.41
C LEU A 11 9.80 -2.66 55.98
N PHE A 12 10.73 -3.29 55.27
CA PHE A 12 10.88 -3.13 53.81
C PHE A 12 9.79 -3.95 53.12
N ALA A 13 8.78 -3.27 52.57
CA ALA A 13 7.81 -3.88 51.65
C ALA A 13 8.39 -3.90 50.22
N PRO A 14 8.39 -5.04 49.49
CA PRO A 14 8.77 -5.04 48.10
C PRO A 14 7.62 -4.49 47.24
N LEU A 15 7.86 -3.40 46.51
CA LEU A 15 7.01 -2.97 45.40
C LEU A 15 7.08 -4.03 44.29
N VAL A 16 6.03 -4.82 44.14
CA VAL A 16 5.82 -5.65 42.95
C VAL A 16 5.34 -4.73 41.84
N THR A 17 6.26 -4.31 40.96
CA THR A 17 5.90 -3.66 39.70
C THR A 17 5.32 -4.72 38.77
N VAL A 18 3.99 -4.77 38.68
CA VAL A 18 3.28 -5.49 37.61
C VAL A 18 3.57 -4.75 36.30
N ALA A 19 4.48 -5.28 35.50
CA ALA A 19 4.63 -4.85 34.11
C ALA A 19 3.35 -5.26 33.37
N LEU A 20 2.46 -4.29 33.13
CA LEU A 20 1.47 -4.44 32.07
C LEU A 20 2.25 -4.56 30.76
N ALA A 21 2.45 -5.78 30.29
CA ALA A 21 2.74 -6.03 28.89
C ALA A 21 1.51 -5.51 28.13
N ALA A 22 1.58 -4.26 27.67
CA ALA A 22 0.70 -3.79 26.63
C ALA A 22 0.90 -4.76 25.48
N SER A 23 -0.12 -5.57 25.19
CA SER A 23 -0.20 -6.31 23.94
C SER A 23 -0.09 -5.26 22.84
N ALA A 24 1.12 -5.10 22.30
CA ALA A 24 1.30 -4.40 21.05
C ALA A 24 0.55 -5.26 20.03
N HIS A 25 -0.74 -4.97 19.82
CA HIS A 25 -1.39 -5.35 18.59
C HIS A 25 -0.51 -4.75 17.51
N ALA A 26 0.28 -5.59 16.84
CA ALA A 26 1.02 -5.17 15.67
C ALA A 26 -0.04 -4.51 14.78
N ALA A 27 0.05 -3.19 14.61
CA ALA A 27 -0.78 -2.50 13.64
C ALA A 27 -0.62 -3.28 12.32
N ASP A 28 -1.71 -3.49 11.58
CA ASP A 28 -1.59 -4.10 10.27
C ASP A 28 -0.58 -3.28 9.47
N SER A 29 0.58 -3.90 9.24
CA SER A 29 1.74 -3.24 8.65
C SER A 29 1.43 -2.66 7.27
N CYS A 30 0.37 -3.17 6.63
CA CYS A 30 -0.07 -2.80 5.30
C CYS A 30 -1.17 -1.73 5.25
N GLN A 31 -1.79 -1.35 6.37
CA GLN A 31 -2.93 -0.42 6.35
C GLN A 31 -2.62 0.88 5.60
N THR A 32 -1.43 1.46 5.81
CA THR A 32 -1.00 2.68 5.13
C THR A 32 -0.91 2.50 3.60
N VAL A 33 -0.41 1.35 3.15
CA VAL A 33 -0.32 1.01 1.72
C VAL A 33 -1.73 0.82 1.15
N PHE A 34 -2.58 0.06 1.82
CA PHE A 34 -3.96 -0.19 1.40
C PHE A 34 -4.82 1.07 1.36
N ASP A 35 -4.63 2.00 2.30
CA ASP A 35 -5.30 3.30 2.30
C ASP A 35 -4.86 4.15 1.09
N ALA A 36 -3.56 4.13 0.76
CA ALA A 36 -3.04 4.85 -0.40
C ALA A 36 -3.60 4.29 -1.73
N LEU A 37 -3.65 2.96 -1.87
CA LEU A 37 -4.25 2.29 -3.03
C LEU A 37 -5.77 2.57 -3.12
N THR A 38 -6.48 2.53 -1.99
CA THR A 38 -7.91 2.91 -1.93
C THR A 38 -8.12 4.34 -2.42
N LYS A 39 -7.23 5.27 -2.06
CA LYS A 39 -7.29 6.66 -2.53
C LYS A 39 -7.05 6.82 -4.02
N VAL A 40 -6.27 5.94 -4.67
CA VAL A 40 -6.16 5.96 -6.14
C VAL A 40 -7.54 5.77 -6.78
N VAL A 41 -8.34 4.83 -6.27
CA VAL A 41 -9.64 4.47 -6.84
C VAL A 41 -10.76 5.44 -6.43
N THR A 42 -10.74 5.91 -5.19
CA THR A 42 -11.82 6.72 -4.59
C THR A 42 -11.68 8.23 -4.81
N THR A 43 -10.56 8.67 -5.36
CA THR A 43 -10.32 10.08 -5.68
C THR A 43 -10.07 10.24 -7.17
N PRO A 44 -10.45 11.38 -7.79
CA PRO A 44 -10.10 11.63 -9.17
C PRO A 44 -8.60 11.47 -9.39
N SER A 45 -8.21 10.48 -10.17
CA SER A 45 -6.81 10.10 -10.37
C SER A 45 -6.56 9.68 -11.81
N HIS A 46 -5.33 9.88 -12.26
CA HIS A 46 -4.84 9.41 -13.55
C HIS A 46 -3.51 8.70 -13.34
N SER A 47 -3.47 7.41 -13.67
CA SER A 47 -2.24 6.63 -13.65
C SER A 47 -1.67 6.45 -15.05
N TYR A 48 -0.36 6.60 -15.16
CA TYR A 48 0.43 6.26 -16.34
C TYR A 48 1.23 5.02 -16.00
N THR A 49 0.97 3.91 -16.68
CA THR A 49 1.57 2.61 -16.39
C THR A 49 2.46 2.16 -17.55
N THR A 50 3.68 1.71 -17.23
CA THR A 50 4.52 0.94 -18.16
C THR A 50 4.62 -0.49 -17.65
N ARG A 51 4.30 -1.46 -18.50
CA ARG A 51 4.36 -2.89 -18.17
C ARG A 51 5.26 -3.63 -19.15
N THR A 52 6.14 -4.46 -18.61
CA THR A 52 7.02 -5.37 -19.33
C THR A 52 6.75 -6.79 -18.86
N ALA A 53 6.10 -7.60 -19.69
CA ALA A 53 5.77 -8.98 -19.35
C ALA A 53 6.37 -9.92 -20.40
N ALA A 54 7.11 -10.95 -19.96
CA ALA A 54 7.88 -11.83 -20.85
C ALA A 54 7.03 -12.52 -21.93
N PHE A 55 5.74 -12.73 -21.63
CA PHE A 55 4.74 -13.44 -22.43
C PHE A 55 3.87 -12.48 -23.26
N VAL A 56 4.00 -11.16 -23.09
CA VAL A 56 3.24 -10.13 -23.81
C VAL A 56 4.17 -9.36 -24.73
N ASN A 57 3.77 -9.16 -25.99
CA ASN A 57 4.48 -8.33 -26.97
C ASN A 57 5.99 -8.67 -27.10
N GLY A 58 6.36 -9.94 -26.90
CA GLY A 58 7.75 -10.40 -26.93
C GLY A 58 8.64 -9.76 -25.85
N GLY A 59 8.07 -9.42 -24.68
CA GLY A 59 8.81 -8.77 -23.59
C GLY A 59 9.12 -7.30 -23.82
N LYS A 60 8.51 -6.66 -24.83
CA LYS A 60 8.66 -5.22 -25.04
C LYS A 60 7.77 -4.43 -24.07
N PRO A 61 8.24 -3.28 -23.56
CA PRO A 61 7.41 -2.40 -22.75
C PRO A 61 6.12 -2.00 -23.48
N THR A 62 5.03 -1.98 -22.74
CA THR A 62 3.73 -1.49 -23.20
C THR A 62 3.22 -0.43 -22.24
N GLU A 63 2.64 0.62 -22.78
CA GLU A 63 2.07 1.72 -22.00
C GLU A 63 0.55 1.61 -21.96
N SER A 64 -0.01 1.92 -20.80
CA SER A 64 -1.45 2.09 -20.60
C SER A 64 -1.71 3.22 -19.62
N GLU A 65 -2.91 3.80 -19.71
CA GLU A 65 -3.36 4.83 -18.78
C GLU A 65 -4.68 4.41 -18.14
N THR A 66 -4.90 4.78 -16.88
CA THR A 66 -6.19 4.59 -16.20
C THR A 66 -6.62 5.89 -15.56
N ILE A 67 -7.87 6.28 -15.78
CA ILE A 67 -8.49 7.44 -15.13
C ILE A 67 -9.66 6.96 -14.28
N TYR A 68 -9.64 7.32 -13.00
CA TYR A 68 -10.80 7.26 -12.12
C TYR A 68 -11.40 8.67 -12.08
N ALA A 69 -12.62 8.85 -12.60
CA ALA A 69 -13.33 10.12 -12.59
C ALA A 69 -14.83 9.91 -12.72
N ASP A 70 -15.63 10.75 -12.08
CA ASP A 70 -17.11 10.73 -12.16
C ASP A 70 -17.74 9.35 -11.87
N GLY A 71 -17.17 8.63 -10.90
CA GLY A 71 -17.63 7.28 -10.52
C GLY A 71 -17.39 6.20 -11.56
N LYS A 72 -16.52 6.45 -12.55
CA LYS A 72 -16.20 5.55 -13.66
C LYS A 72 -14.71 5.31 -13.75
N VAL A 73 -14.35 4.22 -14.44
CA VAL A 73 -12.98 3.87 -14.79
C VAL A 73 -12.81 3.98 -16.30
N TYR A 74 -11.81 4.70 -16.77
CA TYR A 74 -11.45 4.79 -18.18
C TYR A 74 -10.05 4.22 -18.37
N ILE A 75 -9.85 3.43 -19.40
CA ILE A 75 -8.57 2.77 -19.68
C ILE A 75 -8.12 3.15 -21.08
N ARG A 76 -6.87 3.58 -21.22
CA ARG A 76 -6.20 3.75 -22.50
C ARG A 76 -5.33 2.55 -22.79
N GLY A 77 -5.70 1.77 -23.79
CA GLY A 77 -4.91 0.65 -24.30
C GLY A 77 -4.67 0.82 -25.80
N ARG A 78 -3.44 0.58 -26.26
CA ARG A 78 -3.07 0.68 -27.70
C ARG A 78 -3.48 2.03 -28.32
N GLY A 79 -3.32 3.12 -27.55
CA GLY A 79 -3.64 4.48 -27.99
C GLY A 79 -5.12 4.85 -28.04
N ARG A 80 -6.03 3.99 -27.56
CA ARG A 80 -7.48 4.24 -27.57
C ARG A 80 -8.05 4.22 -26.16
N TRP A 81 -8.90 5.20 -25.87
CA TRP A 81 -9.68 5.25 -24.65
C TRP A 81 -10.93 4.38 -24.75
N MET A 82 -11.24 3.69 -23.65
CA MET A 82 -12.50 3.00 -23.45
C MET A 82 -12.96 3.19 -22.00
N GLN A 83 -14.27 3.29 -21.80
CA GLN A 83 -14.83 3.17 -20.46
C GLN A 83 -14.80 1.69 -20.07
N SER A 84 -14.26 1.39 -18.90
CA SER A 84 -14.29 0.04 -18.33
C SER A 84 -15.73 -0.37 -18.02
N PRO A 85 -16.11 -1.64 -18.21
CA PRO A 85 -17.36 -2.16 -17.67
C PRO A 85 -17.32 -2.29 -16.14
N VAL A 86 -16.11 -2.32 -15.54
CA VAL A 86 -15.90 -2.42 -14.09
C VAL A 86 -15.98 -1.04 -13.45
N THR A 87 -16.75 -0.94 -12.37
CA THR A 87 -16.92 0.26 -11.55
C THR A 87 -15.81 0.40 -10.51
N PRO A 88 -15.56 1.62 -9.98
CA PRO A 88 -14.62 1.80 -8.87
C PRO A 88 -14.99 0.97 -7.62
N ALA A 89 -16.28 0.76 -7.35
CA ALA A 89 -16.74 -0.07 -6.23
C ALA A 89 -16.32 -1.53 -6.42
N GLU A 90 -16.55 -2.11 -7.60
CA GLU A 90 -16.13 -3.48 -7.92
C GLU A 90 -14.61 -3.64 -7.86
N VAL A 91 -13.83 -2.61 -8.23
CA VAL A 91 -12.37 -2.62 -8.05
C VAL A 91 -12.00 -2.73 -6.56
N LEU A 92 -12.65 -1.95 -5.69
CA LEU A 92 -12.38 -1.98 -4.25
C LEU A 92 -12.82 -3.30 -3.61
N ASP A 93 -13.94 -3.86 -4.05
CA ASP A 93 -14.42 -5.17 -3.60
C ASP A 93 -13.41 -6.26 -3.96
N GLN A 94 -12.91 -6.26 -5.21
CA GLN A 94 -11.88 -7.19 -5.63
C GLN A 94 -10.58 -7.04 -4.82
N GLU A 95 -10.15 -5.80 -4.52
CA GLU A 95 -8.98 -5.58 -3.68
C GLU A 95 -9.18 -6.08 -2.26
N LYS A 96 -10.39 -5.93 -1.71
CA LYS A 96 -10.75 -6.46 -0.39
C LYS A 96 -10.71 -7.99 -0.39
N GLU A 97 -11.32 -8.64 -1.36
CA GLU A 97 -11.26 -10.11 -1.52
C GLU A 97 -9.82 -10.60 -1.61
N ASN A 98 -9.00 -9.95 -2.42
CA ASN A 98 -7.59 -10.31 -2.57
C ASN A 98 -6.81 -10.15 -1.25
N ARG A 99 -7.23 -9.26 -0.34
CA ARG A 99 -6.61 -9.09 1.00
C ARG A 99 -7.09 -10.14 1.97
N GLU A 100 -8.37 -10.49 1.94
CA GLU A 100 -8.96 -11.52 2.82
C GLU A 100 -8.46 -12.93 2.45
N HIS A 101 -8.17 -13.19 1.18
CA HIS A 101 -7.71 -14.48 0.67
C HIS A 101 -6.22 -14.55 0.36
N GLY A 102 -5.48 -13.46 0.55
CA GLY A 102 -4.04 -13.38 0.31
C GLY A 102 -3.25 -13.23 1.62
N LYS A 103 -1.92 -13.29 1.50
CA LYS A 103 -1.01 -12.85 2.55
C LYS A 103 -0.27 -11.63 2.06
N ALA A 104 -0.22 -10.59 2.88
CA ALA A 104 0.56 -9.40 2.61
C ALA A 104 1.45 -9.07 3.81
N THR A 105 2.70 -8.69 3.54
CA THR A 105 3.60 -8.09 4.52
C THR A 105 4.08 -6.77 3.98
N CYS A 106 4.06 -5.73 4.81
CA CYS A 106 4.49 -4.41 4.38
C CYS A 106 5.53 -3.85 5.35
N GLN A 107 6.45 -3.06 4.81
CA GLN A 107 7.53 -2.48 5.60
C GLN A 107 7.84 -1.07 5.11
N PHE A 108 7.93 -0.13 6.05
CA PHE A 108 8.51 1.18 5.74
C PHE A 108 10.00 1.01 5.42
N LEU A 109 10.43 1.55 4.29
CA LEU A 109 11.81 1.48 3.85
C LEU A 109 12.58 2.76 4.17
N ARG A 110 12.05 3.90 3.72
CA ARG A 110 12.78 5.20 3.72
C ARG A 110 11.87 6.37 3.38
N ASN A 111 12.34 7.59 3.60
CA ASN A 111 11.72 8.80 3.07
C ASN A 111 12.45 9.23 1.79
N GLU A 112 11.70 9.70 0.80
CA GLU A 112 12.23 10.21 -0.48
C GLU A 112 11.37 11.39 -0.96
N PHE A 113 11.78 12.03 -2.06
CA PHE A 113 10.95 12.99 -2.78
C PHE A 113 10.51 12.38 -4.12
N VAL A 114 9.23 12.57 -4.48
CA VAL A 114 8.74 12.32 -5.84
C VAL A 114 8.49 13.68 -6.47
N GLY A 115 9.40 14.12 -7.35
CA GLY A 115 9.44 15.51 -7.79
C GLY A 115 9.69 16.45 -6.61
N ALA A 116 8.75 17.35 -6.34
CA ALA A 116 8.82 18.29 -5.21
C ALA A 116 8.04 17.83 -3.97
N GLU A 117 7.39 16.67 -4.01
CA GLU A 117 6.51 16.19 -2.93
C GLU A 117 7.23 15.18 -2.02
N PRO A 118 7.26 15.39 -0.68
CA PRO A 118 7.88 14.44 0.23
C PRO A 118 7.03 13.17 0.36
N ALA A 119 7.67 12.01 0.25
CA ALA A 119 7.06 10.70 0.26
C ALA A 119 7.72 9.75 1.28
N ALA A 120 6.92 8.82 1.81
CA ALA A 120 7.39 7.65 2.52
C ALA A 120 7.30 6.45 1.57
N VAL A 121 8.40 5.70 1.46
CA VAL A 121 8.50 4.51 0.62
C VAL A 121 8.22 3.28 1.47
N TYR A 122 7.30 2.45 1.01
CA TYR A 122 6.98 1.17 1.62
C TYR A 122 7.26 0.05 0.63
N SER A 123 7.75 -1.10 1.11
CA SER A 123 7.63 -2.36 0.37
C SER A 123 6.36 -3.07 0.79
N MET A 124 5.77 -3.80 -0.15
CA MET A 124 4.74 -4.79 0.10
C MET A 124 5.14 -6.09 -0.60
N HIS A 125 5.07 -7.20 0.10
CA HIS A 125 5.14 -8.53 -0.50
C HIS A 125 3.76 -9.17 -0.37
N ARG A 126 3.21 -9.66 -1.48
CA ARG A 126 1.91 -10.32 -1.54
C ARG A 126 2.05 -11.70 -2.16
N GLU A 127 1.42 -12.69 -1.53
CA GLU A 127 1.37 -14.06 -2.02
C GLU A 127 -0.07 -14.57 -1.98
N THR A 128 -0.50 -15.14 -3.10
CA THR A 128 -1.73 -15.93 -3.24
C THR A 128 -1.39 -17.29 -3.85
N GLU A 129 -2.36 -18.19 -3.98
CA GLU A 129 -2.16 -19.46 -4.70
C GLU A 129 -1.77 -19.24 -6.18
N ASN A 130 -2.13 -18.09 -6.76
CA ASN A 130 -2.03 -17.84 -8.20
C ASN A 130 -0.85 -16.95 -8.58
N PHE A 131 -0.34 -16.12 -7.67
CA PHE A 131 0.74 -15.19 -7.96
C PHE A 131 1.52 -14.77 -6.72
N LYS A 132 2.74 -14.34 -6.97
CA LYS A 132 3.61 -13.62 -6.02
C LYS A 132 3.86 -12.23 -6.57
N GLU A 133 3.84 -11.23 -5.70
CA GLU A 133 4.02 -9.83 -6.05
C GLU A 133 4.94 -9.18 -5.02
N ASP A 134 5.96 -8.48 -5.51
CA ASP A 134 6.79 -7.58 -4.73
C ASP A 134 6.57 -6.16 -5.25
N GLU A 135 6.16 -5.24 -4.36
CA GLU A 135 5.86 -3.85 -4.69
C GLU A 135 6.71 -2.91 -3.83
N GLN A 136 7.14 -1.80 -4.43
CA GLN A 136 7.48 -0.57 -3.71
C GLN A 136 6.51 0.53 -4.08
N ILE A 137 5.97 1.21 -3.08
CA ILE A 137 5.02 2.32 -3.25
C ILE A 137 5.52 3.57 -2.55
N TRP A 138 5.42 4.70 -3.24
CA TRP A 138 5.74 6.03 -2.72
C TRP A 138 4.46 6.72 -2.31
N ILE A 139 4.27 6.93 -1.02
CA ILE A 139 3.06 7.53 -0.46
C ILE A 139 3.38 8.94 0.01
N SER A 140 2.64 9.93 -0.49
CA SER A 140 2.76 11.31 -0.08
C SER A 140 2.62 11.46 1.44
N LYS A 141 3.58 12.13 2.07
CA LYS A 141 3.53 12.46 3.49
C LYS A 141 2.55 13.60 3.79
N VAL A 142 2.10 14.31 2.77
CA VAL A 142 1.18 15.45 2.89
C VAL A 142 -0.27 15.00 2.74
N THR A 143 -0.54 14.14 1.75
CA THR A 143 -1.92 13.75 1.38
C THR A 143 -2.23 12.29 1.67
N GLY A 144 -1.20 11.48 1.92
CA GLY A 144 -1.32 10.03 2.07
C GLY A 144 -1.80 9.33 0.80
N ARG A 145 -1.59 9.93 -0.38
CA ARG A 145 -1.92 9.37 -1.71
C ARG A 145 -0.69 8.68 -2.31
N ALA A 146 -0.91 7.64 -3.11
CA ALA A 146 0.16 7.02 -3.88
C ALA A 146 0.66 7.98 -4.97
N LEU A 147 1.97 8.15 -5.10
CA LEU A 147 2.57 9.03 -6.12
C LEU A 147 3.20 8.20 -7.25
N ARG A 148 3.73 7.03 -6.88
CA ARG A 148 4.38 6.07 -7.77
C ARG A 148 4.29 4.67 -7.15
N ASP A 149 4.27 3.66 -7.99
CA ASP A 149 4.49 2.26 -7.64
C ASP A 149 5.47 1.59 -8.62
N GLU A 150 6.17 0.59 -8.13
CA GLU A 150 7.01 -0.33 -8.88
C GLU A 150 6.66 -1.74 -8.40
N GLN A 151 6.25 -2.62 -9.31
CA GLN A 151 5.73 -3.94 -9.01
C GLN A 151 6.45 -4.99 -9.86
N ASP A 152 6.88 -6.07 -9.23
CA ASP A 152 7.34 -7.29 -9.89
C ASP A 152 6.36 -8.41 -9.54
N MET A 153 5.74 -9.01 -10.55
CA MET A 153 4.78 -10.10 -10.41
C MET A 153 5.30 -11.39 -11.05
N ASP A 154 5.11 -12.51 -10.34
CA ASP A 154 5.34 -13.86 -10.85
C ASP A 154 4.02 -14.64 -10.77
N VAL A 155 3.44 -14.91 -11.94
CA VAL A 155 2.17 -15.64 -12.09
C VAL A 155 2.42 -17.14 -12.32
N GLY A 156 3.70 -17.56 -12.36
CA GLY A 156 4.10 -18.94 -12.56
C GLY A 156 3.76 -19.50 -13.95
N GLY A 157 4.25 -20.72 -14.22
CA GLY A 157 3.95 -21.47 -15.44
C GLY A 157 4.18 -20.67 -16.73
N LYS A 158 3.21 -20.70 -17.65
CA LYS A 158 3.23 -19.90 -18.91
C LYS A 158 2.91 -18.42 -18.68
N GLY A 159 2.38 -18.08 -17.51
CA GLY A 159 2.04 -16.72 -17.09
C GLY A 159 3.26 -15.90 -16.68
N GLY A 160 4.43 -16.52 -16.48
CA GLY A 160 5.75 -15.87 -16.43
C GLY A 160 5.90 -14.71 -15.44
N LYS A 161 6.94 -13.92 -15.68
CA LYS A 161 7.28 -12.72 -14.90
C LYS A 161 6.90 -11.44 -15.62
N ASP A 162 6.52 -10.47 -14.81
CA ASP A 162 5.97 -9.19 -15.17
C ASP A 162 6.63 -8.12 -14.29
N HIS A 163 7.07 -7.04 -14.91
CA HIS A 163 7.47 -5.83 -14.23
C HIS A 163 6.55 -4.67 -14.65
N ARG A 164 6.04 -3.93 -13.68
CA ARG A 164 5.13 -2.81 -13.88
C ARG A 164 5.59 -1.61 -13.06
N SER A 165 5.59 -0.44 -13.70
CA SER A 165 5.75 0.85 -13.02
C SER A 165 4.50 1.68 -13.29
N ALA A 166 4.03 2.43 -12.29
CA ALA A 166 3.06 3.48 -12.54
C ALA A 166 3.35 4.77 -11.78
N ARG A 167 2.84 5.86 -12.34
CA ARG A 167 2.88 7.21 -11.78
C ARG A 167 1.46 7.73 -11.68
N PHE A 168 1.09 8.29 -10.54
CA PHE A 168 -0.25 8.78 -10.27
C PHE A 168 -0.29 10.31 -10.24
N GLU A 169 -1.27 10.89 -10.92
CA GLU A 169 -1.58 12.30 -10.89
C GLU A 169 -3.00 12.53 -10.36
N TYR A 170 -3.18 13.65 -9.64
CA TYR A 170 -4.47 14.00 -9.00
C TYR A 170 -4.95 15.41 -9.37
N GLY A 171 -4.18 16.16 -10.17
CA GLY A 171 -4.51 17.53 -10.54
C GLY A 171 -5.30 17.59 -11.85
N ASN A 172 -6.42 18.31 -11.87
CA ASN A 172 -7.24 18.56 -13.06
C ASN A 172 -7.69 17.30 -13.83
N ILE A 173 -7.97 16.22 -13.10
CA ILE A 173 -8.39 14.94 -13.69
C ILE A 173 -9.79 15.08 -14.31
N ARG A 174 -9.92 14.65 -15.57
CA ARG A 174 -11.18 14.65 -16.32
C ARG A 174 -11.29 13.37 -17.13
N PRO A 175 -12.51 12.89 -17.41
CA PRO A 175 -12.72 11.84 -18.38
C PRO A 175 -12.05 12.15 -19.74
N PRO A 176 -11.61 11.12 -20.48
CA PRO A 176 -11.17 11.31 -21.85
C PRO A 176 -12.32 11.84 -22.72
N MET A 177 -12.00 12.75 -23.64
CA MET A 177 -12.94 13.28 -24.64
C MET A 177 -13.19 12.28 -25.77
#